data_AF-A0AAX3H004-F1
#
_entry.id   AF-A0AAX3H004-F1
#
_cell.length_a   1.000
_cell.length_b   1.000
_cell.length_c   1.000
_cell.angle_alpha   90.00
_cell.angle_beta   90.00
_cell.angle_gamma   90.00
#
_symmetry.space_group_name_H-M   'P 1'
#
loop_
_entity.id
_entity.type
_entity.pdbx_description
1 polymer ?
#
loop_
_entity_poly.entity_id
_entity_poly.type
_entity_poly.pdbx_seq_one_letter_code
_entity_poly.pdbx_strand_id
1 'polypeptide(L)'
;MDFLKEDNNYYDIYSLIDSNKCPYTIKDFNIPQPVYDFKKLNDKLLEIHLDLLRDNKINLSFTRNYIISCELNKLGYDCIYMVPSTESILNTFKSLVNEITLQNLDKNKSATCIVTVNSSEYINEDLIFKNDEIQNQIYNTILNSLSRHGFYGVQVKKNDMKIEIHTTKEMLNNMTNNYTDFFISEDLKEIKYSLNIGWGIGNTNIHAEQNASQANGKSAALNGNCTFIVNDTNDTIGPLYSNKNSNTIEDSSIANKVASFIPLSNTNVSKIMCMINDRNSNNVSAEILADYMNITLRSANRILSILYKAGIATIVNTKLDNQRGRPKKIYKIDFLSFLNKMQKLNS
;
A
#
# COMPACT_ATOMS: atom_id res chain seq x y z
N MET A 1 1.35 -35.47 -16.18
CA MET A 1 2.20 -34.76 -15.20
C MET A 1 1.44 -33.56 -14.68
N ASP A 2 1.13 -33.51 -13.38
CA ASP A 2 0.19 -32.52 -12.81
C ASP A 2 0.84 -31.33 -12.08
N PHE A 3 2.17 -31.26 -12.11
CA PHE A 3 2.95 -30.20 -11.47
C PHE A 3 3.60 -29.25 -12.48
N LEU A 4 3.40 -29.48 -13.78
CA LEU A 4 3.88 -28.61 -14.85
C LEU A 4 2.83 -27.54 -15.12
N LYS A 5 3.16 -26.29 -14.79
CA LYS A 5 2.24 -25.15 -14.72
C LYS A 5 2.83 -23.96 -15.48
N GLU A 6 1.98 -22.97 -15.75
CA GLU A 6 2.41 -21.72 -16.40
C GLU A 6 3.46 -20.96 -15.56
N ASP A 7 3.30 -20.94 -14.23
CA ASP A 7 4.21 -20.25 -13.29
C ASP A 7 5.63 -20.84 -13.24
N ASN A 8 5.78 -22.13 -13.55
CA ASN A 8 7.08 -22.79 -13.68
C ASN A 8 7.51 -23.03 -15.15
N ASN A 9 6.85 -22.36 -16.09
CA ASN A 9 7.07 -22.50 -17.54
C ASN A 9 7.07 -23.97 -18.01
N TYR A 10 6.29 -24.83 -17.36
CA TYR A 10 6.27 -26.28 -17.59
C TYR A 10 7.66 -26.94 -17.55
N TYR A 11 8.62 -26.36 -16.81
CA TYR A 11 10.03 -26.73 -16.82
C TYR A 11 10.60 -26.94 -18.24
N ASP A 12 10.16 -26.12 -19.19
CA ASP A 12 10.57 -26.13 -20.60
C ASP A 12 10.39 -27.47 -21.33
N ILE A 13 9.60 -28.41 -20.78
CA ILE A 13 9.50 -29.78 -21.31
C ILE A 13 9.08 -29.83 -22.78
N TYR A 14 8.22 -28.90 -23.20
CA TYR A 14 7.72 -28.79 -24.57
C TYR A 14 8.78 -28.37 -25.59
N SER A 15 9.89 -27.79 -25.13
CA SER A 15 11.05 -27.50 -25.98
C SER A 15 12.01 -28.68 -26.10
N LEU A 16 11.93 -29.64 -25.17
CA LEU A 16 12.87 -30.74 -25.01
C LEU A 16 12.38 -32.06 -25.64
N ILE A 17 11.09 -32.17 -25.94
CA ILE A 17 10.45 -33.41 -26.40
C ILE A 17 9.64 -33.13 -27.67
N ASP A 18 9.64 -34.09 -28.60
CA ASP A 18 8.77 -34.07 -29.79
C ASP A 18 7.30 -33.82 -29.37
N SER A 19 6.60 -32.96 -30.11
CA SER A 19 5.18 -32.63 -29.82
C SER A 19 4.28 -33.86 -29.74
N ASN A 20 4.53 -34.88 -30.58
CA ASN A 20 3.75 -36.13 -30.61
C ASN A 20 4.09 -37.11 -29.48
N LYS A 21 5.13 -36.83 -28.68
CA LYS A 21 5.57 -37.65 -27.54
C LYS A 21 5.49 -36.88 -26.22
N CYS A 22 4.93 -35.68 -26.23
CA CYS A 22 4.79 -34.87 -25.03
C CYS A 22 3.79 -35.55 -24.06
N PRO A 23 4.11 -35.58 -22.75
CA PRO A 23 3.17 -36.09 -21.77
C PRO A 23 1.96 -35.16 -21.65
N TYR A 24 0.80 -35.72 -21.29
CA TYR A 24 -0.34 -34.91 -20.86
C TYR A 24 0.07 -34.09 -19.63
N THR A 25 -0.17 -32.79 -19.66
CA THR A 25 0.03 -31.87 -18.55
C THR A 25 -1.24 -31.12 -18.23
N ILE A 26 -1.20 -30.31 -17.17
CA ILE A 26 -2.31 -29.45 -16.75
C ILE A 26 -2.76 -28.51 -17.88
N LYS A 27 -1.87 -28.17 -18.83
CA LYS A 27 -2.19 -27.34 -20.01
C LYS A 27 -3.28 -27.96 -20.89
N ASP A 28 -3.38 -29.28 -20.92
CA ASP A 28 -4.32 -30.02 -21.77
C ASP A 28 -5.72 -30.09 -21.15
N PHE A 29 -5.89 -29.57 -19.94
CA PHE A 29 -7.14 -29.59 -19.18
C PHE A 29 -7.57 -28.18 -18.82
N ASN A 30 -8.87 -27.92 -18.85
CA ASN A 30 -9.44 -26.61 -18.55
C ASN A 30 -9.48 -26.36 -17.03
N ILE A 31 -8.31 -26.26 -16.39
CA ILE A 31 -8.14 -26.00 -14.97
C ILE A 31 -7.90 -24.50 -14.78
N PRO A 32 -8.77 -23.77 -14.05
CA PRO A 32 -8.58 -22.34 -13.79
C PRO A 32 -7.25 -22.09 -13.06
N GLN A 33 -6.47 -21.14 -13.56
CA GLN A 33 -5.27 -20.64 -12.91
C GLN A 33 -5.44 -19.13 -12.64
N PRO A 34 -5.12 -18.62 -11.44
CA PRO A 34 -4.59 -19.32 -10.27
C PRO A 34 -5.66 -20.10 -9.49
N VAL A 35 -5.24 -21.15 -8.80
CA VAL A 35 -6.13 -22.01 -8.00
C VAL A 35 -6.25 -21.46 -6.57
N TYR A 36 -7.49 -21.27 -6.10
CA TYR A 36 -7.78 -20.81 -4.74
C TYR A 36 -8.29 -21.90 -3.79
N ASP A 37 -8.80 -23.01 -4.32
CA ASP A 37 -9.29 -24.17 -3.56
C ASP A 37 -8.45 -25.41 -3.87
N PHE A 38 -7.52 -25.72 -2.98
CA PHE A 38 -6.60 -26.85 -3.13
C PHE A 38 -7.29 -28.21 -3.06
N LYS A 39 -8.41 -28.33 -2.33
CA LYS A 39 -9.14 -29.60 -2.25
C LYS A 39 -9.80 -29.89 -3.60
N LYS A 40 -10.54 -28.91 -4.12
CA LYS A 40 -11.20 -29.03 -5.43
C LYS A 40 -10.19 -29.29 -6.55
N LEU A 41 -9.00 -28.67 -6.49
CA LEU A 41 -7.93 -28.96 -7.42
C LEU A 41 -7.45 -30.41 -7.31
N ASN A 42 -7.16 -30.90 -6.10
CA ASN A 42 -6.67 -32.26 -5.90
C ASN A 42 -7.68 -33.30 -6.38
N ASP A 43 -8.96 -33.12 -6.06
CA ASP A 43 -10.04 -33.99 -6.51
C ASP A 43 -10.10 -34.00 -8.05
N LYS A 44 -9.97 -32.83 -8.69
CA LYS A 44 -9.98 -32.73 -10.15
C LYS A 44 -8.75 -33.35 -10.82
N LEU A 45 -7.57 -33.16 -10.23
CA LEU A 45 -6.33 -33.76 -10.72
C LEU A 45 -6.38 -35.28 -10.63
N LEU A 46 -6.89 -35.82 -9.51
CA LEU A 46 -7.09 -37.26 -9.35
C LEU A 46 -8.02 -37.82 -10.42
N GLU A 47 -9.16 -37.16 -10.67
CA GLU A 47 -10.11 -37.55 -11.71
C GLU A 47 -9.42 -37.59 -13.09
N ILE A 48 -8.66 -36.56 -13.44
CA ILE A 48 -7.91 -36.50 -14.71
C ILE A 48 -6.93 -37.67 -14.84
N HIS A 49 -6.15 -37.97 -13.80
CA HIS A 49 -5.22 -39.09 -13.83
C HIS A 49 -5.96 -40.42 -14.04
N LEU A 50 -7.04 -40.63 -13.30
CA LEU A 50 -7.86 -41.85 -13.40
C LEU A 50 -8.47 -42.01 -14.79
N ASP A 51 -9.03 -40.95 -15.37
CA ASP A 51 -9.65 -40.99 -16.69
C ASP A 51 -8.63 -41.36 -17.78
N LEU A 52 -7.44 -40.74 -17.76
CA LEU A 52 -6.38 -41.05 -18.71
C LEU A 52 -5.87 -42.50 -18.59
N LEU A 53 -5.76 -43.01 -17.36
CA LEU A 53 -5.29 -44.37 -17.08
C LEU A 53 -6.35 -45.42 -17.45
N ARG A 54 -7.62 -45.20 -17.08
CA ARG A 54 -8.75 -46.09 -17.40
C ARG A 54 -8.99 -46.19 -18.91
N ASP A 55 -8.87 -45.08 -19.61
CA ASP A 55 -8.98 -45.03 -21.08
C ASP A 55 -7.75 -45.60 -21.80
N ASN A 56 -6.71 -46.05 -21.08
CA ASN A 56 -5.42 -46.49 -21.63
C ASN A 56 -4.71 -45.42 -22.50
N LYS A 57 -4.95 -44.13 -22.26
CA LYS A 57 -4.27 -43.02 -22.94
C LYS A 57 -2.84 -42.82 -22.43
N ILE A 58 -2.59 -43.24 -21.19
CA ILE A 58 -1.28 -43.27 -20.56
C ILE A 58 -1.12 -44.60 -19.82
N ASN A 59 0.13 -45.01 -19.60
CA ASN A 59 0.49 -46.17 -18.79
C ASN A 59 1.23 -45.77 -17.50
N LEU A 60 1.58 -44.50 -17.33
CA LEU A 60 2.37 -44.00 -16.22
C LEU A 60 1.95 -42.57 -15.86
N SER A 61 1.70 -42.33 -14.59
CA SER A 61 1.45 -41.00 -14.05
C SER A 61 2.65 -40.49 -13.24
N PHE A 62 2.88 -39.17 -13.30
CA PHE A 62 3.81 -38.47 -12.41
C PHE A 62 3.07 -37.36 -11.68
N THR A 63 3.26 -37.31 -10.37
CA THR A 63 2.64 -36.30 -9.51
C THR A 63 3.57 -35.82 -8.40
N ARG A 64 3.43 -34.55 -7.99
CA ARG A 64 4.02 -34.02 -6.75
C ARG A 64 3.03 -34.03 -5.57
N ASN A 65 1.85 -34.62 -5.75
CA ASN A 65 0.88 -34.80 -4.67
C ASN A 65 0.94 -36.25 -4.15
N TYR A 66 1.43 -36.39 -2.92
CA TYR A 66 1.57 -37.69 -2.28
C TYR A 66 0.24 -38.46 -2.19
N ILE A 67 -0.86 -37.75 -1.89
CA ILE A 67 -2.19 -38.36 -1.73
C ILE A 67 -2.63 -39.00 -3.06
N ILE A 68 -2.54 -38.24 -4.16
CA ILE A 68 -2.88 -38.73 -5.50
C ILE A 68 -2.03 -39.95 -5.86
N SER A 69 -0.71 -39.88 -5.63
CA SER A 69 0.18 -41.02 -5.91
C SER A 69 -0.20 -42.27 -5.13
N CYS A 70 -0.61 -42.10 -3.86
CA CYS A 70 -0.99 -43.20 -2.99
C CYS A 70 -2.29 -43.84 -3.45
N GLU A 71 -3.29 -43.04 -3.84
CA GLU A 71 -4.58 -43.53 -4.33
C GLU A 71 -4.45 -44.27 -5.66
N LEU A 72 -3.71 -43.73 -6.63
CA LEU A 72 -3.49 -44.39 -7.92
C LEU A 72 -2.75 -45.72 -7.76
N ASN A 73 -1.68 -45.76 -6.96
CA ASN A 73 -0.93 -46.99 -6.71
C ASN A 73 -1.78 -48.04 -5.97
N LYS A 74 -2.63 -47.64 -5.02
CA LYS A 74 -3.58 -48.55 -4.34
C LYS A 74 -4.58 -49.20 -5.29
N LEU A 75 -4.99 -48.47 -6.33
CA LEU A 75 -5.88 -48.96 -7.37
C LEU A 75 -5.17 -49.83 -8.42
N GLY A 76 -3.85 -50.03 -8.29
CA GLY A 76 -3.04 -50.86 -9.18
C GLY A 76 -2.50 -50.14 -10.42
N TYR A 77 -2.58 -48.80 -10.47
CA TYR A 77 -1.98 -48.01 -11.54
C TYR A 77 -0.58 -47.53 -11.19
N ASP A 78 0.34 -47.54 -12.17
CA ASP A 78 1.69 -47.03 -11.99
C ASP A 78 1.69 -45.51 -11.86
N CYS A 79 2.02 -45.02 -10.67
CA CYS A 79 2.19 -43.60 -10.39
C CYS A 79 3.47 -43.30 -9.62
N ILE A 80 4.31 -42.42 -10.17
CA ILE A 80 5.55 -41.95 -9.56
C ILE A 80 5.30 -40.65 -8.80
N TYR A 81 5.56 -40.70 -7.49
CA TYR A 81 5.63 -39.52 -6.65
C TYR A 81 6.99 -38.82 -6.82
N MET A 82 6.97 -37.61 -7.36
CA MET A 82 8.15 -36.78 -7.58
C MET A 82 8.53 -36.04 -6.30
N VAL A 83 9.45 -36.62 -5.52
CA VAL A 83 9.99 -35.99 -4.32
C VAL A 83 10.89 -34.80 -4.72
N PRO A 84 10.77 -33.62 -4.08
CA PRO A 84 11.73 -32.54 -4.31
C PRO A 84 13.14 -32.96 -3.87
N SER A 85 14.16 -32.52 -4.61
CA SER A 85 15.54 -32.79 -4.22
C SER A 85 15.91 -32.05 -2.94
N THR A 86 16.83 -32.61 -2.14
CA THR A 86 17.39 -31.94 -0.95
C THR A 86 17.94 -30.55 -1.29
N GLU A 87 18.54 -30.39 -2.47
CA GLU A 87 19.03 -29.11 -2.97
C GLU A 87 17.90 -28.11 -3.23
N SER A 88 16.80 -28.53 -3.86
CA SER A 88 15.63 -27.68 -4.09
C SER A 88 15.00 -27.21 -2.77
N ILE A 89 14.90 -28.11 -1.79
CA ILE A 89 14.39 -27.78 -0.45
C ILE A 89 15.32 -26.74 0.20
N LEU A 90 16.63 -26.99 0.20
CA LEU A 90 17.62 -26.09 0.79
C LEU A 90 17.61 -24.71 0.13
N ASN A 91 17.54 -24.64 -1.19
CA ASN A 91 17.49 -23.37 -1.93
C ASN A 91 16.21 -22.58 -1.61
N THR A 92 15.08 -23.27 -1.44
CA THR A 92 13.82 -22.64 -1.01
C THR A 92 13.97 -21.99 0.38
N PHE A 93 14.56 -22.70 1.35
CA PHE A 93 14.83 -22.14 2.67
C PHE A 93 15.80 -20.96 2.63
N LYS A 94 16.88 -21.06 1.85
CA LYS A 94 17.83 -19.95 1.66
C LYS A 94 17.15 -18.71 1.09
N SER A 95 16.32 -18.87 0.05
CA SER A 95 15.57 -17.76 -0.53
C SER A 95 14.63 -17.12 0.48
N LEU A 96 13.90 -17.91 1.26
CA LEU A 96 13.01 -17.40 2.31
C LEU A 96 13.79 -16.61 3.37
N VAL A 97 14.92 -17.13 3.84
CA VAL A 97 15.79 -16.43 4.80
C VAL A 97 16.30 -15.12 4.21
N ASN A 98 16.71 -15.12 2.93
CA ASN A 98 17.15 -13.91 2.25
C ASN A 98 16.03 -12.88 2.12
N GLU A 99 14.82 -13.29 1.76
CA GLU A 99 13.64 -12.40 1.67
C GLU A 99 13.32 -11.76 3.03
N ILE A 100 13.29 -12.54 4.11
CA ILE A 100 13.09 -12.04 5.47
C ILE A 100 14.20 -11.05 5.85
N THR A 101 15.45 -11.38 5.51
CA THR A 101 16.59 -10.51 5.79
C THR A 101 16.48 -9.18 5.06
N LEU A 102 16.09 -9.19 3.77
CA LEU A 102 15.88 -7.98 2.97
C LEU A 102 14.73 -7.12 3.52
N GLN A 103 13.63 -7.73 3.93
CA GLN A 103 12.52 -7.02 4.57
C GLN A 103 12.95 -6.35 5.88
N ASN A 104 13.72 -7.06 6.71
CA ASN A 104 14.25 -6.50 7.95
C ASN A 104 15.24 -5.35 7.70
N LEU A 105 16.09 -5.46 6.69
CA LEU A 105 16.99 -4.37 6.29
C LEU A 105 16.23 -3.15 5.81
N ASP A 106 15.16 -3.32 5.02
CA ASP A 106 14.32 -2.21 4.56
C ASP A 106 13.61 -1.51 5.73
N LYS A 107 13.04 -2.28 6.66
CA LYS A 107 12.41 -1.77 7.88
C LYS A 107 13.37 -0.99 8.78
N ASN A 108 14.63 -1.41 8.83
CA ASN A 108 15.68 -0.80 9.66
C ASN A 108 16.45 0.32 8.96
N LYS A 109 16.07 0.75 7.76
CA LYS A 109 16.61 1.97 7.14
C LYS A 109 16.45 3.16 8.08
N SER A 110 17.39 4.10 8.00
CA SER A 110 17.38 5.29 8.84
C SER A 110 16.25 6.22 8.42
N ALA A 111 15.57 6.79 9.41
CA ALA A 111 14.57 7.83 9.23
C ALA A 111 14.89 9.03 10.13
N THR A 112 14.97 10.22 9.54
CA THR A 112 15.25 11.47 10.24
C THR A 112 14.11 12.45 10.01
N CYS A 113 13.62 13.10 11.07
CA CYS A 113 12.75 14.28 10.98
C CYS A 113 13.58 15.51 11.24
N ILE A 114 13.32 16.58 10.50
CA ILE A 114 13.80 17.93 10.80
C ILE A 114 12.58 18.82 11.04
N VAL A 115 12.55 19.44 12.22
CA VAL A 115 11.56 20.44 12.62
C VAL A 115 12.26 21.78 12.76
N THR A 116 11.77 22.79 12.05
CA THR A 116 12.27 24.17 12.08
C THR A 116 11.10 25.14 12.20
N VAL A 117 11.33 26.32 12.78
CA VAL A 117 10.35 27.41 12.76
C VAL A 117 10.37 28.06 11.37
N ASN A 118 9.20 28.41 10.83
CA ASN A 118 9.12 29.06 9.53
C ASN A 118 9.81 30.43 9.54
N SER A 119 10.55 30.74 8.47
CA SER A 119 11.28 32.01 8.36
C SER A 119 10.39 33.24 8.46
N SER A 120 9.10 33.14 8.09
CA SER A 120 8.12 34.22 8.22
C SER A 120 7.86 34.66 9.67
N GLU A 121 8.14 33.79 10.65
CA GLU A 121 7.96 34.12 12.07
C GLU A 121 9.08 35.04 12.58
N TYR A 122 10.29 34.95 12.01
CA TYR A 122 11.46 35.71 12.44
C TYR A 122 11.48 37.18 11.99
N ILE A 123 10.36 37.72 11.47
CA ILE A 123 10.24 39.14 11.08
C ILE A 123 10.28 40.06 12.31
N ASN A 124 9.99 39.55 13.50
CA ASN A 124 10.04 40.29 14.75
C ASN A 124 11.43 40.10 15.40
N GLU A 125 12.22 41.16 15.61
CA GLU A 125 13.58 41.04 16.18
C GLU A 125 13.60 40.38 17.58
N ASP A 126 12.51 40.52 18.34
CA ASP A 126 12.29 39.85 19.63
C ASP A 126 12.33 38.31 19.56
N LEU A 127 12.04 37.73 18.38
CA LEU A 127 12.00 36.28 18.18
C LEU A 127 13.40 35.67 18.09
N ILE A 128 14.39 36.43 17.62
CA ILE A 128 15.79 35.98 17.56
C ILE A 128 16.32 35.76 18.98
N PHE A 129 15.95 36.62 19.93
CA PHE A 129 16.34 36.51 21.34
C PHE A 129 15.57 35.42 22.11
N LYS A 130 14.41 34.98 21.61
CA LYS A 130 13.56 33.93 22.23
C LYS A 130 13.69 32.57 21.55
N ASN A 131 14.55 32.44 20.54
CA ASN A 131 14.65 31.21 19.75
C ASN A 131 14.96 29.99 20.63
N ASP A 132 15.84 30.10 21.63
CA ASP A 132 16.14 29.00 22.56
C ASP A 132 14.91 28.56 23.37
N GLU A 133 14.07 29.50 23.81
CA GLU A 133 12.83 29.22 24.55
C GLU A 133 11.83 28.47 23.65
N ILE A 134 11.70 28.90 22.39
CA ILE A 134 10.83 28.28 21.40
C ILE A 134 11.31 26.87 21.06
N GLN A 135 12.61 26.69 20.81
CA GLN A 135 13.20 25.38 20.57
C GLN A 135 13.02 24.46 21.79
N ASN A 136 13.17 24.97 23.01
CA ASN A 136 12.88 24.19 24.21
C ASN A 136 11.41 23.78 24.30
N GLN A 137 10.48 24.67 23.95
CA GLN A 137 9.05 24.35 23.90
C GLN A 137 8.77 23.24 22.88
N ILE A 138 9.24 23.38 21.64
CA ILE A 138 9.06 22.37 20.59
C ILE A 138 9.68 21.03 21.01
N TYR A 139 10.89 21.06 21.57
CA TYR A 139 11.60 19.86 22.02
C TYR A 139 10.81 19.11 23.10
N ASN A 140 10.32 19.81 24.11
CA ASN A 140 9.53 19.23 25.19
C ASN A 140 8.18 18.70 24.69
N THR A 141 7.50 19.43 23.80
CA THR A 141 6.24 18.97 23.18
C THR A 141 6.45 17.67 22.41
N ILE A 142 7.53 17.58 21.60
CA ILE A 142 7.88 16.35 20.87
C ILE A 142 8.15 15.19 21.83
N LEU A 143 8.97 15.39 22.86
CA LEU A 143 9.28 14.34 23.85
C LEU A 143 8.03 13.83 24.59
N ASN A 144 7.15 14.75 25.00
CA ASN A 144 5.91 14.41 25.68
C ASN A 144 4.96 13.66 24.74
N SER A 145 4.84 14.10 23.48
CA SER A 145 4.04 13.42 22.46
C SER A 145 4.53 11.99 22.22
N LEU A 146 5.83 11.81 22.00
CA LEU A 146 6.45 10.49 21.82
C LEU A 146 6.16 9.55 22.99
N SER A 147 6.31 10.07 24.21
CA SER A 147 6.07 9.30 25.44
C SER A 147 4.60 8.91 25.60
N ARG A 148 3.68 9.86 25.35
CA ARG A 148 2.23 9.65 25.47
C ARG A 148 1.70 8.64 24.45
N HIS A 149 2.27 8.61 23.26
CA HIS A 149 1.91 7.67 22.21
C HIS A 149 2.70 6.34 22.26
N GLY A 150 3.60 6.18 23.24
CA GLY A 150 4.35 4.93 23.44
C GLY A 150 5.45 4.67 22.39
N PHE A 151 5.96 5.71 21.74
CA PHE A 151 7.05 5.60 20.78
C PHE A 151 8.41 5.67 21.48
N TYR A 152 8.92 4.49 21.86
CA TYR A 152 10.24 4.30 22.46
C TYR A 152 11.31 3.99 21.40
N GLY A 153 12.59 4.20 21.73
CA GLY A 153 13.70 3.94 20.79
C GLY A 153 13.87 5.02 19.71
N VAL A 154 13.31 6.21 19.95
CA VAL A 154 13.46 7.41 19.13
C VAL A 154 14.45 8.34 19.80
N GLN A 155 15.44 8.86 19.05
CA GLN A 155 16.38 9.84 19.57
C GLN A 155 15.98 11.24 19.11
N VAL A 156 15.71 12.14 20.05
CA VAL A 156 15.45 13.56 19.75
C VAL A 156 16.70 14.37 20.08
N LYS A 157 17.18 15.18 19.14
CA LYS A 157 18.31 16.11 19.33
C LYS A 157 17.83 17.53 19.09
N LYS A 158 18.22 18.44 19.97
CA LYS A 158 18.01 19.87 19.81
C LYS A 158 19.32 20.51 19.38
N ASN A 159 19.27 21.26 18.29
CA ASN A 159 20.32 22.17 17.84
C ASN A 159 19.78 23.61 17.88
N ASP A 160 20.64 24.60 17.67
CA ASP A 160 20.27 26.02 17.83
C ASP A 160 19.10 26.45 16.94
N MET A 161 18.97 25.90 15.73
CA MET A 161 17.93 26.31 14.76
C MET A 161 16.97 25.20 14.34
N LYS A 162 17.20 23.96 14.80
CA LYS A 162 16.41 22.79 14.40
C LYS A 162 16.32 21.76 15.50
N ILE A 163 15.20 21.04 15.51
CA ILE A 163 15.06 19.80 16.25
C ILE A 163 15.09 18.65 15.26
N GLU A 164 15.86 17.63 15.62
CA GLU A 164 15.98 16.41 14.84
C GLU A 164 15.42 15.23 15.60
N ILE A 165 14.71 14.36 14.88
CA ILE A 165 14.21 13.09 15.40
C ILE A 165 14.84 11.99 14.58
N HIS A 166 15.61 11.11 15.19
CA HIS A 166 16.29 9.99 14.54
C HIS A 166 15.66 8.68 14.96
N THR A 167 15.28 7.86 13.98
CA THR A 167 14.61 6.58 14.19
C THR A 167 14.75 5.66 12.97
N THR A 168 13.97 4.58 12.90
CA THR A 168 13.93 3.65 11.76
C THR A 168 12.73 3.90 10.85
N LYS A 169 12.80 3.43 9.61
CA LYS A 169 11.67 3.48 8.66
C LYS A 169 10.41 2.82 9.23
N GLU A 170 10.55 1.67 9.90
CA GLU A 170 9.40 0.99 10.54
C GLU A 170 8.76 1.85 11.64
N MET A 171 9.56 2.49 12.48
CA MET A 171 9.03 3.39 13.51
C MET A 171 8.32 4.60 12.88
N LEU A 172 8.91 5.21 11.84
CA LEU A 172 8.26 6.27 11.07
C LEU A 172 6.92 5.81 10.48
N ASN A 173 6.85 4.59 9.93
CA ASN A 173 5.60 4.04 9.40
C ASN A 173 4.53 3.93 10.49
N ASN A 174 4.90 3.48 11.68
CA ASN A 174 3.99 3.36 12.82
C ASN A 174 3.52 4.74 13.30
N MET A 175 4.45 5.69 13.42
CA MET A 175 4.19 7.09 13.77
C MET A 175 3.25 7.78 12.78
N THR A 176 3.34 7.46 11.49
CA THR A 176 2.58 8.12 10.44
C THR A 176 1.39 7.31 9.92
N ASN A 177 1.07 6.19 10.56
CA ASN A 177 0.07 5.24 10.09
C ASN A 177 0.23 4.93 8.58
N ASN A 178 1.40 4.44 8.19
CA ASN A 178 1.79 4.21 6.78
C ASN A 178 1.74 5.50 5.92
N TYR A 179 2.31 6.59 6.42
CA TYR A 179 2.39 7.89 5.74
C TYR A 179 1.03 8.51 5.40
N THR A 180 -0.01 8.20 6.18
CA THR A 180 -1.36 8.75 5.99
C THR A 180 -1.73 9.80 7.02
N ASP A 181 -1.02 9.84 8.15
CA ASP A 181 -1.26 10.76 9.25
C ASP A 181 0.07 11.23 9.86
N PHE A 182 0.03 12.29 10.66
CA PHE A 182 1.17 12.75 11.42
C PHE A 182 0.77 12.91 12.89
N PHE A 183 1.16 11.93 13.73
CA PHE A 183 0.70 11.83 15.12
C PHE A 183 1.07 13.04 16.01
N ILE A 184 2.22 13.69 15.77
CA ILE A 184 2.67 14.86 16.55
C ILE A 184 1.91 16.14 16.12
N SER A 185 1.18 16.10 15.01
CA SER A 185 0.58 17.28 14.41
C SER A 185 -0.39 18.02 15.35
N GLU A 186 -1.14 17.29 16.19
CA GLU A 186 -2.08 17.90 17.13
C GLU A 186 -1.36 18.55 18.31
N ASP A 187 -0.27 17.96 18.81
CA ASP A 187 0.50 18.52 19.91
C ASP A 187 1.29 19.77 19.48
N LEU A 188 1.77 19.79 18.25
CA LEU A 188 2.48 20.95 17.72
C LEU A 188 1.55 22.13 17.42
N LYS A 189 0.22 21.95 17.35
CA LYS A 189 -0.72 23.08 17.24
C LYS A 189 -0.73 23.96 18.49
N GLU A 190 -0.32 23.44 19.65
CA GLU A 190 -0.19 24.26 20.86
C GLU A 190 0.96 25.27 20.75
N ILE A 191 1.84 25.09 19.76
CA ILE A 191 2.94 25.99 19.47
C ILE A 191 2.42 27.11 18.57
N LYS A 192 2.60 28.34 19.02
CA LYS A 192 2.07 29.55 18.37
C LYS A 192 2.66 29.83 16.98
N TYR A 193 3.80 29.23 16.67
CA TYR A 193 4.60 29.52 15.47
C TYR A 193 4.33 28.49 14.38
N SER A 194 4.37 28.93 13.12
CA SER A 194 4.36 28.00 12.00
C SER A 194 5.63 27.16 11.97
N LEU A 195 5.48 25.84 11.87
CA LEU A 195 6.58 24.90 11.87
C LEU A 195 6.74 24.21 10.52
N ASN A 196 7.96 24.10 10.05
CA ASN A 196 8.28 23.26 8.91
C ASN A 196 8.70 21.88 9.40
N ILE A 197 8.11 20.84 8.83
CA ILE A 197 8.33 19.45 9.26
C ILE A 197 8.66 18.60 8.04
N GLY A 198 9.81 17.94 8.07
CA GLY A 198 10.27 17.10 6.97
C GLY A 198 10.89 15.81 7.47
N TRP A 199 10.37 14.68 7.00
CA TRP A 199 10.97 13.36 7.19
C TRP A 199 11.78 12.94 5.97
N GLY A 200 12.90 12.28 6.22
CA GLY A 200 13.72 11.65 5.21
C GLY A 200 14.03 10.21 5.59
N ILE A 201 13.92 9.31 4.63
CA ILE A 201 14.34 7.91 4.77
C ILE A 201 15.60 7.72 3.94
N GLY A 202 16.58 7.00 4.50
CA GLY A 202 17.82 6.71 3.80
C GLY A 202 18.53 5.47 4.31
N ASN A 203 19.40 4.92 3.46
CA ASN A 203 20.26 3.79 3.83
C ASN A 203 21.29 4.13 4.93
N THR A 204 21.56 5.43 5.15
CA THR A 204 22.44 5.93 6.21
C THR A 204 21.79 7.15 6.87
N ASN A 205 22.24 7.51 8.07
CA ASN A 205 21.75 8.71 8.77
C ASN A 205 21.99 9.99 7.96
N ILE A 206 23.12 10.09 7.25
CA ILE A 206 23.43 11.24 6.40
C ILE A 206 22.44 11.35 5.23
N HIS A 207 22.13 10.22 4.58
CA HIS A 207 21.15 10.20 3.51
C HIS A 207 19.74 10.55 4.01
N ALA A 208 19.34 10.00 5.16
CA ALA A 208 18.07 10.33 5.81
C ALA A 208 17.98 11.83 6.16
N GLU A 209 19.05 12.43 6.69
CA GLU A 209 19.10 13.86 6.99
C GLU A 209 19.00 14.73 5.73
N GLN A 210 19.68 14.36 4.64
CA GLN A 210 19.58 15.06 3.35
C GLN A 210 18.14 15.04 2.83
N ASN A 211 17.47 13.88 2.88
CA ASN A 211 16.08 13.73 2.46
C ASN A 211 15.13 14.50 3.38
N ALA A 212 15.40 14.52 4.69
CA ALA A 212 14.63 15.27 5.67
C ALA A 212 14.72 16.78 5.43
N SER A 213 15.91 17.26 5.07
CA SER A 213 16.15 18.67 4.71
C SER A 213 15.37 19.07 3.46
N GLN A 214 15.37 18.22 2.43
CA GLN A 214 14.54 18.44 1.23
C GLN A 214 13.05 18.48 1.56
N ALA A 215 12.57 17.54 2.39
CA ALA A 215 11.18 17.50 2.84
C ALA A 215 10.82 18.76 3.66
N ASN A 216 11.70 19.20 4.56
CA ASN A 216 11.52 20.39 5.38
C ASN A 216 11.42 21.66 4.51
N GLY A 217 12.24 21.77 3.47
CA GLY A 217 12.15 22.86 2.49
C GLY A 217 10.82 22.88 1.72
N LYS A 218 10.23 21.72 1.42
CA LYS A 218 8.90 21.63 0.79
C LYS A 218 7.79 22.11 1.74
N SER A 219 7.91 21.77 3.02
CA SER A 219 7.01 22.29 4.07
C SER A 219 7.12 23.82 4.17
N ALA A 220 8.34 24.35 4.16
CA ALA A 220 8.60 25.79 4.19
C ALA A 220 7.99 26.53 3.00
N ALA A 221 8.07 25.95 1.79
CA ALA A 221 7.48 26.52 0.57
C ALA A 221 5.93 26.60 0.61
N LEU A 222 5.28 25.85 1.51
CA LEU A 222 3.83 25.92 1.75
C LEU A 222 3.47 26.72 3.02
N ASN A 223 4.38 27.58 3.50
CA ASN A 223 4.24 28.38 4.72
C ASN A 223 4.16 27.56 6.02
N GLY A 224 4.70 26.33 6.02
CA GLY A 224 4.77 25.45 7.19
C GLY A 224 3.45 24.77 7.54
N ASN A 225 3.36 24.26 8.78
CA ASN A 225 2.24 23.51 9.35
C ASN A 225 1.77 22.29 8.53
N CYS A 226 2.66 21.76 7.70
CA CYS A 226 2.46 20.53 6.97
C CYS A 226 3.73 19.68 6.99
N THR A 227 3.56 18.38 6.83
CA THR A 227 4.67 17.43 6.87
C THR A 227 4.88 16.83 5.50
N PHE A 228 6.14 16.79 5.06
CA PHE A 228 6.54 16.00 3.90
C PHE A 228 7.44 14.84 4.32
N ILE A 229 7.48 13.81 3.49
CA ILE A 229 8.38 12.66 3.64
C ILE A 229 9.07 12.46 2.31
N VAL A 230 10.39 12.37 2.29
CA VAL A 230 11.18 11.96 1.12
C VAL A 230 11.77 10.58 1.39
N ASN A 231 11.45 9.61 0.55
CA ASN A 231 11.93 8.24 0.73
C ASN A 231 13.36 8.06 0.19
N ASP A 232 13.91 6.85 0.32
CA ASP A 232 15.25 6.48 -0.12
C ASP A 232 15.42 6.40 -1.65
N THR A 233 14.32 6.51 -2.41
CA THR A 233 14.29 6.66 -3.88
C THR A 233 14.04 8.09 -4.33
N ASN A 234 14.08 9.07 -3.41
CA ASN A 234 13.76 10.49 -3.61
C ASN A 234 12.30 10.79 -3.99
N ASP A 235 11.40 9.82 -3.89
CA ASP A 235 9.97 10.08 -4.02
C ASP A 235 9.45 10.84 -2.81
N THR A 236 8.56 11.79 -3.07
CA THR A 236 7.99 12.66 -2.04
C THR A 236 6.55 12.28 -1.74
N ILE A 237 6.25 12.17 -0.46
CA ILE A 237 4.93 11.91 0.10
C ILE A 237 4.51 13.14 0.91
N GLY A 238 3.26 13.54 0.77
CA GLY A 238 2.69 14.74 1.41
C GLY A 238 2.17 15.75 0.39
N PRO A 239 1.78 16.96 0.84
CA PRO A 239 1.78 17.40 2.24
C PRO A 239 0.80 16.58 3.09
N LEU A 240 1.24 16.17 4.27
CA LEU A 240 0.38 15.61 5.32
C LEU A 240 -0.04 16.78 6.21
N TYR A 241 -1.35 17.01 6.31
CA TYR A 241 -1.93 18.04 7.15
C TYR A 241 -2.54 17.42 8.41
N SER A 242 -2.60 18.22 9.48
CA SER A 242 -3.27 17.83 10.71
C SER A 242 -4.80 17.91 10.57
N ASN A 243 -5.43 16.81 10.14
CA ASN A 243 -6.87 16.79 9.93
C ASN A 243 -7.65 16.63 11.26
N LYS A 244 -8.11 17.76 11.82
CA LYS A 244 -9.44 17.77 12.46
C LYS A 244 -10.45 17.80 11.33
N ASN A 245 -10.98 16.63 10.94
CA ASN A 245 -12.36 16.39 10.44
C ASN A 245 -12.55 15.10 9.62
N SER A 246 -11.62 14.14 9.62
CA SER A 246 -11.95 12.76 9.22
C SER A 246 -10.77 11.84 9.50
N ASN A 247 -10.84 11.14 10.62
CA ASN A 247 -10.29 9.80 10.82
C ASN A 247 -10.60 9.42 12.27
N THR A 248 -11.89 9.33 12.59
CA THR A 248 -12.27 8.39 13.65
C THR A 248 -11.87 6.99 13.18
N ILE A 249 -11.62 6.07 14.10
CA ILE A 249 -11.34 4.65 13.82
C ILE A 249 -12.43 4.03 12.90
N GLU A 250 -13.59 4.68 12.77
CA GLU A 250 -14.66 4.34 11.83
C GLU A 250 -14.30 4.61 10.36
N ASP A 251 -13.63 5.71 10.00
CA ASP A 251 -13.31 6.05 8.59
C ASP A 251 -12.28 5.09 7.98
N SER A 252 -11.30 4.65 8.76
CA SER A 252 -10.34 3.60 8.32
C SER A 252 -11.01 2.23 8.20
N SER A 253 -12.02 1.93 9.03
CA SER A 253 -12.87 0.74 8.89
C SER A 253 -13.74 0.83 7.63
N ILE A 254 -14.31 1.99 7.34
CA ILE A 254 -15.14 2.26 6.17
C ILE A 254 -14.30 2.17 4.89
N ALA A 255 -13.13 2.79 4.84
CA ALA A 255 -12.25 2.74 3.67
C ALA A 255 -11.79 1.30 3.37
N ASN A 256 -11.42 0.52 4.39
CA ASN A 256 -11.08 -0.89 4.24
C ASN A 256 -12.28 -1.73 3.74
N LYS A 257 -13.47 -1.50 4.29
CA LYS A 257 -14.70 -2.19 3.85
C LYS A 257 -15.08 -1.81 2.42
N VAL A 258 -14.97 -0.55 2.04
CA VAL A 258 -15.28 -0.11 0.67
C VAL A 258 -14.25 -0.69 -0.31
N ALA A 259 -12.96 -0.66 0.03
CA ALA A 259 -11.89 -1.19 -0.79
C ALA A 259 -11.98 -2.71 -1.03
N SER A 260 -12.66 -3.47 -0.15
CA SER A 260 -12.92 -4.90 -0.43
C SER A 260 -14.00 -5.13 -1.50
N PHE A 261 -14.85 -4.14 -1.79
CA PHE A 261 -15.92 -4.25 -2.79
C PHE A 261 -15.55 -3.65 -4.16
N ILE A 262 -14.45 -2.89 -4.27
CA ILE A 262 -14.08 -2.20 -5.51
C ILE A 262 -12.59 -2.35 -5.83
N PRO A 263 -12.18 -2.27 -7.11
CA PRO A 263 -10.78 -2.38 -7.52
C PRO A 263 -9.99 -1.07 -7.29
N LEU A 264 -10.14 -0.46 -6.10
CA LEU A 264 -9.34 0.67 -5.63
C LEU A 264 -8.67 0.25 -4.32
N SER A 265 -7.40 0.65 -4.15
CA SER A 265 -6.70 0.44 -2.88
C SER A 265 -7.37 1.22 -1.75
N ASN A 266 -7.24 0.71 -0.52
CA ASN A 266 -7.65 1.41 0.70
C ASN A 266 -7.12 2.86 0.71
N THR A 267 -5.84 3.04 0.37
CA THR A 267 -5.19 4.36 0.26
C THR A 267 -5.91 5.30 -0.71
N ASN A 268 -6.38 4.82 -1.86
CA ASN A 268 -7.11 5.66 -2.81
C ASN A 268 -8.51 6.01 -2.29
N VAL A 269 -9.19 5.07 -1.63
CA VAL A 269 -10.50 5.32 -1.01
C VAL A 269 -10.38 6.36 0.11
N SER A 270 -9.40 6.20 1.01
CA SER A 270 -9.13 7.16 2.09
C SER A 270 -8.79 8.55 1.56
N LYS A 271 -7.96 8.66 0.51
CA LYS A 271 -7.65 9.96 -0.13
C LYS A 271 -8.88 10.65 -0.70
N ILE A 272 -9.81 9.89 -1.30
CA ILE A 272 -11.05 10.44 -1.85
C ILE A 272 -12.00 10.88 -0.74
N MET A 273 -12.10 10.11 0.35
CA MET A 273 -12.86 10.52 1.55
C MET A 273 -12.28 11.81 2.17
N CYS A 274 -10.96 11.87 2.32
CA CYS A 274 -10.24 13.05 2.79
C CYS A 274 -10.55 14.28 1.94
N MET A 275 -10.45 14.15 0.61
CA MET A 275 -10.80 15.23 -0.32
C MET A 275 -12.24 15.74 -0.15
N ILE A 276 -13.20 14.83 0.03
CA ILE A 276 -14.62 15.19 0.20
C ILE A 276 -14.80 15.98 1.50
N ASN A 277 -14.17 15.52 2.57
CA ASN A 277 -14.22 16.14 3.89
C ASN A 277 -13.51 17.51 3.90
N ASP A 278 -12.29 17.59 3.36
CA ASP A 278 -11.52 18.84 3.25
C ASP A 278 -12.26 19.92 2.46
N ARG A 279 -12.99 19.51 1.41
CA ARG A 279 -13.78 20.43 0.56
C ARG A 279 -15.18 20.70 1.10
N ASN A 280 -15.61 20.02 2.16
CA ASN A 280 -17.00 19.97 2.62
C ASN A 280 -18.00 19.75 1.45
N SER A 281 -17.62 18.92 0.48
CA SER A 281 -18.38 18.76 -0.76
C SER A 281 -18.18 17.40 -1.41
N ASN A 282 -19.29 16.69 -1.55
CA ASN A 282 -19.34 15.38 -2.22
C ASN A 282 -19.30 15.49 -3.75
N ASN A 283 -19.34 16.71 -4.30
CA ASN A 283 -19.34 16.96 -5.73
C ASN A 283 -17.91 17.09 -6.26
N VAL A 284 -17.55 16.20 -7.17
CA VAL A 284 -16.18 15.98 -7.64
C VAL A 284 -16.15 15.90 -9.16
N SER A 285 -15.29 16.69 -9.80
CA SER A 285 -14.95 16.57 -11.21
C SER A 285 -13.63 15.83 -11.38
N ALA A 286 -13.31 15.40 -12.60
CA ALA A 286 -12.05 14.72 -12.89
C ALA A 286 -10.84 15.65 -12.66
N GLU A 287 -10.97 16.95 -12.89
CA GLU A 287 -9.93 17.95 -12.64
C GLU A 287 -9.65 18.08 -11.14
N ILE A 288 -10.70 18.28 -10.33
CA ILE A 288 -10.58 18.38 -8.86
C ILE A 288 -9.88 17.13 -8.30
N LEU A 289 -10.27 15.95 -8.77
CA LEU A 289 -9.68 14.71 -8.31
C LEU A 289 -8.23 14.54 -8.77
N ALA A 290 -7.92 14.94 -10.01
CA ALA A 290 -6.57 14.89 -10.56
C ALA A 290 -5.62 15.80 -9.76
N ASP A 291 -6.07 17.02 -9.47
CA ASP A 291 -5.30 18.02 -8.72
C ASP A 291 -5.08 17.55 -7.28
N TYR A 292 -6.14 17.10 -6.60
CA TYR A 292 -6.05 16.69 -5.20
C TYR A 292 -5.23 15.40 -5.00
N MET A 293 -5.35 14.43 -5.92
CA MET A 293 -4.61 13.16 -5.82
C MET A 293 -3.21 13.22 -6.46
N ASN A 294 -2.85 14.34 -7.10
CA ASN A 294 -1.63 14.49 -7.91
C ASN A 294 -1.48 13.38 -8.96
N ILE A 295 -2.53 13.15 -9.76
CA ILE A 295 -2.58 12.12 -10.82
C ILE A 295 -3.03 12.71 -12.15
N THR A 296 -2.79 11.99 -13.24
CA THR A 296 -3.27 12.43 -14.56
C THR A 296 -4.80 12.50 -14.62
N LEU A 297 -5.33 13.39 -15.45
CA LEU A 297 -6.77 13.48 -15.73
C LEU A 297 -7.36 12.14 -16.21
N ARG A 298 -6.58 11.33 -16.93
CA ARG A 298 -6.97 9.98 -17.37
C ARG A 298 -7.15 9.04 -16.17
N SER A 299 -6.24 9.07 -15.20
CA SER A 299 -6.31 8.29 -13.97
C SER A 299 -7.50 8.72 -13.10
N ALA A 300 -7.73 10.03 -12.95
CA ALA A 300 -8.88 10.56 -12.23
C ALA A 300 -10.21 10.11 -12.86
N ASN A 301 -10.33 10.17 -14.19
CA ASN A 301 -11.49 9.66 -14.92
C ASN A 301 -11.71 8.15 -14.72
N ARG A 302 -10.62 7.36 -14.68
CA ARG A 302 -10.70 5.92 -14.39
C ARG A 302 -11.25 5.67 -12.99
N ILE A 303 -10.77 6.39 -11.97
CA ILE A 303 -11.22 6.27 -10.59
C ILE A 303 -12.70 6.64 -10.47
N LEU A 304 -13.12 7.77 -11.02
CA LEU A 304 -14.53 8.20 -11.01
C LEU A 304 -15.45 7.19 -11.74
N SER A 305 -14.97 6.59 -12.83
CA SER A 305 -15.71 5.54 -13.52
C SER A 305 -15.85 4.28 -12.67
N ILE A 306 -14.85 3.92 -11.85
CA ILE A 306 -14.93 2.77 -10.94
C ILE A 306 -15.98 3.05 -9.86
N LEU A 307 -15.94 4.23 -9.24
CA LEU A 307 -16.92 4.63 -8.22
C LEU A 307 -18.34 4.69 -8.76
N TYR A 308 -18.53 5.20 -9.99
CA TYR A 308 -19.83 5.25 -10.64
C TYR A 308 -20.38 3.84 -10.93
N LYS A 309 -19.55 2.95 -11.49
CA LYS A 309 -19.94 1.56 -11.78
C LYS A 309 -20.27 0.76 -10.51
N ALA A 310 -19.58 1.05 -9.41
CA ALA A 310 -19.85 0.45 -8.11
C ALA A 310 -21.11 1.02 -7.41
N GLY A 311 -21.74 2.05 -7.97
CA GLY A 311 -22.89 2.73 -7.36
C GLY A 311 -22.53 3.63 -6.17
N ILE A 312 -21.26 3.93 -5.96
CA ILE A 312 -20.74 4.84 -4.93
C ILE A 312 -20.84 6.30 -5.40
N ALA A 313 -20.77 6.54 -6.71
CA ALA A 313 -20.91 7.87 -7.30
C ALA A 313 -22.12 7.94 -8.23
N THR A 314 -22.79 9.09 -8.25
CA THR A 314 -23.89 9.42 -9.17
C THR A 314 -23.55 10.66 -9.99
N ILE A 315 -24.05 10.76 -11.22
CA ILE A 315 -23.81 11.96 -12.04
C ILE A 315 -24.86 13.01 -11.67
N VAL A 316 -24.41 14.21 -11.32
CA VAL A 316 -25.29 15.35 -11.06
C VAL A 316 -25.48 16.10 -12.37
N ASN A 317 -26.75 16.30 -12.80
CA ASN A 317 -27.06 16.93 -14.09
C ASN A 317 -26.45 18.34 -14.21
N THR A 318 -25.71 18.54 -15.29
CA THR A 318 -25.19 19.81 -15.78
C THR A 318 -26.32 20.63 -16.38
N LYS A 319 -26.74 21.72 -15.72
CA LYS A 319 -27.43 22.81 -16.42
C LYS A 319 -26.38 23.61 -17.21
N LEU A 320 -26.76 23.89 -18.46
CA LEU A 320 -26.00 24.54 -19.52
C LEU A 320 -25.27 25.79 -19.07
N ASP A 321 -23.98 25.89 -19.41
CA ASP A 321 -23.37 27.17 -19.73
C ASP A 321 -22.61 27.04 -21.05
N ASN A 322 -22.86 28.02 -21.91
CA ASN A 322 -22.42 28.12 -23.30
C ASN A 322 -20.89 28.26 -23.41
N GLN A 323 -20.15 27.17 -23.27
CA GLN A 323 -18.74 27.11 -23.62
C GLN A 323 -18.45 25.94 -24.56
N ARG A 324 -17.80 26.23 -25.69
CA ARG A 324 -17.36 25.24 -26.67
C ARG A 324 -16.44 24.21 -25.98
N GLY A 325 -16.86 22.95 -25.95
CA GLY A 325 -16.08 21.83 -25.38
C GLY A 325 -16.96 20.62 -25.04
N ARG A 326 -16.32 19.48 -24.72
CA ARG A 326 -17.03 18.29 -24.23
C ARG A 326 -17.61 18.59 -22.83
N PRO A 327 -18.90 18.29 -22.56
CA PRO A 327 -19.53 18.64 -21.30
C PRO A 327 -18.81 18.02 -20.09
N LYS A 328 -18.54 18.84 -19.07
CA LYS A 328 -17.87 18.42 -17.82
C LYS A 328 -18.81 17.56 -16.99
N LYS A 329 -18.38 16.37 -16.60
CA LYS A 329 -19.14 15.47 -15.70
C LYS A 329 -18.79 15.78 -14.26
N ILE A 330 -19.80 16.08 -13.45
CA ILE A 330 -19.68 16.22 -11.99
C ILE A 330 -20.31 14.98 -11.36
N TYR A 331 -19.55 14.32 -10.49
CA TYR A 331 -19.98 13.16 -9.74
C TYR A 331 -20.28 13.56 -8.30
N LYS A 332 -21.40 13.11 -7.75
CA LYS A 332 -21.67 13.15 -6.31
C LYS A 332 -21.32 11.80 -5.71
N ILE A 333 -20.32 11.77 -4.82
CA ILE A 333 -19.79 10.57 -4.18
C ILE A 333 -20.43 10.38 -2.80
N ASP A 334 -20.87 9.18 -2.48
CA ASP A 334 -21.49 8.85 -1.20
C ASP A 334 -21.12 7.42 -0.76
N PHE A 335 -20.09 7.32 0.09
CA PHE A 335 -19.60 6.05 0.61
C PHE A 335 -20.53 5.42 1.66
N LEU A 336 -21.23 6.24 2.46
CA LEU A 336 -22.11 5.76 3.53
C LEU A 336 -23.38 5.12 2.98
N SER A 337 -24.00 5.74 1.96
CA SER A 337 -25.17 5.18 1.27
C SER A 337 -24.86 3.83 0.62
N PHE A 338 -23.65 3.67 0.08
CA PHE A 338 -23.18 2.39 -0.48
C PHE A 338 -23.05 1.30 0.59
N LEU A 339 -22.38 1.58 1.71
CA LEU A 339 -22.20 0.61 2.79
C LEU A 339 -23.54 0.16 3.41
N ASN A 340 -24.47 1.10 3.62
CA ASN A 340 -25.80 0.78 4.16
C ASN A 340 -26.62 -0.12 3.21
N LYS A 341 -26.42 0.01 1.89
CA LYS A 341 -27.05 -0.90 0.91
C LYS A 341 -26.44 -2.29 0.95
N MET A 342 -25.11 -2.40 1.03
CA MET A 342 -24.42 -3.69 1.07
C MET A 342 -24.68 -4.47 2.37
N GLN A 343 -24.86 -3.78 3.50
CA GLN A 343 -25.24 -4.43 4.76
C GLN A 343 -26.66 -5.02 4.71
N LYS A 344 -27.60 -4.36 4.03
CA LYS A 344 -28.98 -4.87 3.84
C LYS A 344 -29.11 -6.03 2.84
N LEU A 345 -28.10 -6.23 1.98
CA LEU A 345 -28.05 -7.34 1.02
C LEU A 345 -27.44 -8.61 1.63
N ASN A 346 -26.71 -8.47 2.73
CA ASN A 346 -26.01 -9.56 3.44
C ASN A 346 -26.70 -9.94 4.78
N SER A 347 -27.82 -9.31 5.10
CA SER A 347 -28.74 -9.62 6.19
C SER A 347 -30.01 -10.25 5.63
#